data_AF-A0AAV7ZJ04-F1
#
_entry.id   AF-A0AAV7ZJ04-F1
#
_cell.length_a   1.000
_cell.length_b   1.000
_cell.length_c   1.000
_cell.angle_alpha   90.00
_cell.angle_beta   90.00
_cell.angle_gamma   90.00
#
_symmetry.space_group_name_H-M   'P 1'
#
loop_
_entity.id
_entity.type
_entity.pdbx_description
1 polymer ?
#
loop_
_entity_poly.entity_id
_entity_poly.type
_entity_poly.pdbx_seq_one_letter_code
_entity_poly.pdbx_strand_id
1 'polypeptide(L)'
;MSLQKNCNISIKRLFVFYFGFSFLFAGIESPEALFTTLLGNDGYLALIAMYVGYSLNIIFVVPVLVKKIGSRLSVVIGSFLLLSIPICLIEIRLWSVLLLMFIAGNGVAILYTASNTYIIQISSEKSVVTIGGLFNFFLIVGTILGNISLLVLFDLNVSNRVLFIILSLVGFFGCLLICTIPKIKKPTKKTKPTKRSSQIESFDEKEEKKERETMGDSEFSDFSEESTGFDQQFYWINRNNLILNQINDFKNYTNFFKNQHLLNVMDETELEEIYYDYHVNNDSSSNNINNKNKNKNKNKNRGKNENDPNNASEIDTDNKRKKKKKITNKSKTKNEEKENTNYFKKLQYTLSFLTKKVALFIATISVLEGLSLGLMNGFLPTLTEKEYIPLCILIAAISKILASFGLAKLANMKGNLVIFFCTIASGMLGSGILIITPNVSLIIVLICYFLIGFSIAGYSLLIFPLTLVYYPDEIVDCIALLKFFRGISIGVGLIYMSYLSTKGNFSLLLFLHIISICSILYLHLRIKSVNSIYLKMKKIKKYALDKESKKPLDNQSIKSMKKNSLKVYSSDYENKSILKDQQKIDKIN
;
A
#
# COMPACT_ATOMS: atom_id res chain seq x y z
N MET A 1 -17.50 -1.94 2.32
CA MET A 1 -16.72 -2.66 3.36
C MET A 1 -17.66 -3.48 4.25
N SER A 2 -17.85 -4.77 3.99
CA SER A 2 -18.69 -5.69 4.80
C SER A 2 -17.91 -6.94 5.27
N LEU A 3 -16.58 -6.83 5.36
CA LEU A 3 -15.65 -7.94 5.57
C LEU A 3 -15.50 -8.42 7.03
N GLN A 4 -16.13 -7.79 8.02
CA GLN A 4 -15.69 -7.90 9.42
C GLN A 4 -16.23 -9.06 10.28
N LYS A 5 -17.28 -9.81 9.91
CA LYS A 5 -18.03 -10.62 10.90
C LYS A 5 -17.54 -12.04 11.21
N ASN A 6 -16.43 -12.53 10.66
CA ASN A 6 -16.09 -13.99 10.73
C ASN A 6 -14.64 -14.35 11.13
N CYS A 7 -13.83 -13.44 11.66
CA CYS A 7 -12.42 -13.75 11.98
C CYS A 7 -12.22 -14.40 13.36
N ASN A 8 -12.69 -15.65 13.53
CA ASN A 8 -12.19 -16.55 14.57
C ASN A 8 -11.08 -17.45 14.02
N ILE A 9 -10.05 -16.85 13.41
CA ILE A 9 -8.81 -17.59 13.17
C ILE A 9 -8.11 -17.72 14.52
N SER A 10 -7.96 -18.96 14.99
CA SER A 10 -7.24 -19.23 16.23
C SER A 10 -5.82 -18.65 16.11
N ILE A 11 -5.46 -17.79 17.08
CA ILE A 11 -4.13 -17.20 17.25
C ILE A 11 -3.02 -18.25 17.10
N LYS A 12 -3.26 -19.49 17.56
CA LYS A 12 -2.35 -20.63 17.41
C LYS A 12 -1.94 -20.89 15.96
N ARG A 13 -2.89 -20.81 15.01
CA ARG A 13 -2.61 -21.02 13.57
C ARG A 13 -1.84 -19.87 12.94
N LEU A 14 -2.01 -18.67 13.48
CA LEU A 14 -1.26 -17.50 13.05
C LEU A 14 0.20 -17.59 13.49
N PHE A 15 0.47 -18.11 14.68
CA PHE A 15 1.84 -18.37 15.13
C PHE A 15 2.55 -19.40 14.24
N VAL A 16 1.90 -20.49 13.85
CA VAL A 16 2.50 -21.48 12.92
C VAL A 16 2.88 -20.82 11.59
N PHE A 17 2.04 -19.92 11.07
CA PHE A 17 2.34 -19.13 9.89
C PHE A 17 3.59 -18.27 10.08
N TYR A 18 3.69 -17.56 11.21
CA TYR A 18 4.84 -16.70 11.51
C TYR A 18 6.14 -17.49 11.71
N PHE A 19 6.10 -18.60 12.44
CA PHE A 19 7.25 -19.49 12.59
C PHE A 19 7.70 -20.05 11.24
N GLY A 20 6.76 -20.42 10.36
CA GLY A 20 7.11 -20.85 9.00
C GLY A 20 7.91 -19.80 8.24
N PHE A 21 7.54 -18.52 8.38
CA PHE A 21 8.32 -17.40 7.83
C PHE A 21 9.66 -17.20 8.51
N SER A 22 9.75 -17.35 9.84
CA SER A 22 11.04 -17.28 10.55
C SER A 22 12.01 -18.34 10.05
N PHE A 23 11.59 -19.61 9.92
CA PHE A 23 12.44 -20.68 9.38
C PHE A 23 12.80 -20.44 7.91
N LEU A 24 11.85 -19.97 7.10
CA LEU A 24 12.11 -19.62 5.70
C LEU A 24 13.20 -18.55 5.59
N PHE A 25 13.08 -17.46 6.34
CA PHE A 25 14.02 -16.34 6.29
C PHE A 25 15.36 -16.67 6.95
N ALA A 26 15.38 -17.53 7.98
CA ALA A 26 16.62 -18.09 8.53
C ALA A 26 17.43 -18.85 7.47
N GLY A 27 16.76 -19.60 6.60
CA GLY A 27 17.41 -20.34 5.51
C GLY A 27 17.81 -19.51 4.30
N ILE A 28 17.31 -18.27 4.16
CA ILE A 28 17.40 -17.49 2.91
C ILE A 28 18.19 -16.18 3.06
N GLU A 29 17.94 -15.38 4.09
CA GLU A 29 18.62 -14.08 4.22
C GLU A 29 20.11 -14.24 4.50
N SER A 30 20.51 -15.24 5.28
CA SER A 30 21.92 -15.47 5.59
C SER A 30 22.72 -15.88 4.34
N PRO A 31 22.24 -16.82 3.49
CA PRO A 31 22.84 -17.07 2.18
C PRO A 31 22.84 -15.87 1.23
N GLU A 32 21.72 -15.12 1.13
CA GLU A 32 21.62 -13.94 0.25
C GLU A 32 22.75 -12.94 0.50
N ALA A 33 23.04 -12.66 1.78
CA ALA A 33 24.03 -11.66 2.13
C ALA A 33 25.50 -12.12 1.93
N LEU A 34 25.73 -13.41 1.66
CA LEU A 34 27.06 -13.93 1.31
C LEU A 34 27.38 -13.84 -0.18
N PHE A 35 26.42 -13.49 -1.06
CA PHE A 35 26.62 -13.55 -2.51
C PHE A 35 27.79 -12.69 -3.00
N THR A 36 27.84 -11.42 -2.61
CA THR A 36 28.90 -10.51 -3.10
C THR A 36 30.27 -10.89 -2.58
N THR A 37 30.36 -11.47 -1.40
CA THR A 37 31.64 -11.94 -0.84
C THR A 37 32.08 -13.27 -1.45
N LEU A 38 31.15 -14.20 -1.72
CA LEU A 38 31.48 -15.51 -2.29
C LEU A 38 31.75 -15.49 -3.79
N LEU A 39 31.05 -14.62 -4.53
CA LEU A 39 31.06 -14.60 -5.98
C LEU A 39 31.69 -13.32 -6.56
N GLY A 40 32.07 -12.35 -5.71
CA GLY A 40 32.60 -11.06 -6.16
C GLY A 40 31.62 -10.34 -7.09
N ASN A 41 32.10 -9.93 -8.27
CA ASN A 41 31.31 -9.24 -9.30
C ASN A 41 30.10 -10.06 -9.77
N ASP A 42 30.22 -11.38 -9.85
CA ASP A 42 29.12 -12.26 -10.23
C ASP A 42 28.02 -12.27 -9.16
N GLY A 43 28.38 -12.04 -7.89
CA GLY A 43 27.44 -11.89 -6.79
C GLY A 43 26.58 -10.64 -6.93
N TYR A 44 27.17 -9.52 -7.37
CA TYR A 44 26.41 -8.31 -7.71
C TYR A 44 25.44 -8.58 -8.86
N LEU A 45 25.91 -9.24 -9.93
CA LEU A 45 25.06 -9.57 -11.08
C LEU A 45 23.89 -10.49 -10.69
N ALA A 46 24.15 -11.47 -9.81
CA ALA A 46 23.13 -12.36 -9.26
C ALA A 46 22.06 -11.61 -8.45
N LEU A 47 22.47 -10.71 -7.56
CA LEU A 47 21.53 -9.87 -6.80
C LEU A 47 20.76 -8.93 -7.74
N ILE A 48 21.41 -8.31 -8.73
CA ILE A 48 20.74 -7.49 -9.74
C ILE A 48 19.67 -8.31 -10.47
N ALA A 49 19.97 -9.53 -10.90
CA ALA A 49 19.01 -10.42 -11.55
C ALA A 49 17.79 -10.70 -10.65
N MET A 50 18.01 -10.92 -9.35
CA MET A 50 16.94 -11.07 -8.37
C MET A 50 16.08 -9.81 -8.26
N TYR A 51 16.67 -8.63 -8.14
CA TYR A 51 15.92 -7.39 -7.98
C TYR A 51 15.21 -6.95 -9.27
N VAL A 52 15.76 -7.27 -10.45
CA VAL A 52 15.06 -7.12 -11.74
C VAL A 52 13.85 -8.04 -11.81
N GLY A 53 14.00 -9.31 -11.45
CA GLY A 53 12.89 -10.27 -11.39
C GLY A 53 11.80 -9.81 -10.43
N TYR A 54 12.18 -9.33 -9.24
CA TYR A 54 11.28 -8.76 -8.25
C TYR A 54 10.51 -7.55 -8.78
N SER A 55 11.20 -6.55 -9.33
CA SER A 55 10.58 -5.31 -9.81
C SER A 55 9.66 -5.54 -11.00
N LEU A 56 10.07 -6.35 -11.98
CA LEU A 56 9.19 -6.64 -13.12
C LEU A 56 7.92 -7.37 -12.65
N ASN A 57 8.06 -8.38 -11.81
CA ASN A 57 6.91 -9.22 -11.46
C ASN A 57 5.93 -8.55 -10.50
N ILE A 58 6.39 -7.68 -9.59
CA ILE A 58 5.50 -7.08 -8.59
C ILE A 58 4.39 -6.22 -9.19
N ILE A 59 4.66 -5.55 -10.31
CA ILE A 59 3.64 -4.74 -11.02
C ILE A 59 2.82 -5.62 -11.97
N PHE A 60 3.50 -6.44 -12.80
CA PHE A 60 2.82 -7.07 -13.94
C PHE A 60 2.13 -8.39 -13.59
N VAL A 61 2.77 -9.24 -12.79
CA VAL A 61 2.37 -10.64 -12.63
C VAL A 61 1.65 -10.88 -11.32
N VAL A 62 2.18 -10.33 -10.24
CA VAL A 62 1.75 -10.67 -8.88
C VAL A 62 0.28 -10.32 -8.59
N PRO A 63 -0.25 -9.12 -8.95
CA PRO A 63 -1.65 -8.80 -8.70
C PRO A 63 -2.62 -9.75 -9.41
N VAL A 64 -2.26 -10.19 -10.61
CA VAL A 64 -3.03 -11.17 -11.40
C VAL A 64 -3.02 -12.53 -10.73
N LEU A 65 -1.82 -12.97 -10.32
CA LEU A 65 -1.60 -14.26 -9.69
C LEU A 65 -2.36 -14.36 -8.37
N VAL A 66 -2.20 -13.37 -7.48
CA VAL A 66 -2.84 -13.34 -6.15
C VAL A 66 -4.37 -13.28 -6.27
N LYS A 67 -4.91 -12.55 -7.26
CA LYS A 67 -6.36 -12.51 -7.51
C LYS A 67 -6.91 -13.84 -8.02
N LYS A 68 -6.20 -14.50 -8.94
CA LYS A 68 -6.66 -15.76 -9.57
C LYS A 68 -6.52 -16.97 -8.65
N ILE A 69 -5.35 -17.14 -8.04
CA ILE A 69 -4.98 -18.32 -7.24
C ILE A 69 -5.38 -18.14 -5.77
N GLY A 70 -5.41 -16.89 -5.30
CA GLY A 70 -5.67 -16.54 -3.92
C GLY A 70 -4.39 -16.36 -3.10
N SER A 71 -4.44 -15.47 -2.12
CA SER A 71 -3.31 -15.08 -1.26
C SER A 71 -2.59 -16.27 -0.62
N ARG A 72 -3.34 -17.23 -0.04
CA ARG A 72 -2.74 -18.41 0.60
C ARG A 72 -1.83 -19.22 -0.33
N LEU A 73 -2.35 -19.64 -1.49
CA LEU A 73 -1.59 -20.48 -2.42
C LEU A 73 -0.45 -19.68 -3.06
N SER A 74 -0.65 -18.39 -3.32
CA SER A 74 0.43 -17.51 -3.76
C SER A 74 1.56 -17.39 -2.75
N VAL A 75 1.27 -17.29 -1.44
CA VAL A 75 2.31 -17.32 -0.39
C VAL A 75 3.12 -18.61 -0.46
N VAL A 76 2.47 -19.77 -0.59
CA VAL A 76 3.16 -21.07 -0.71
C VAL A 76 4.04 -21.11 -1.96
N ILE A 77 3.52 -20.70 -3.12
CA ILE A 77 4.31 -20.67 -4.36
C ILE A 77 5.52 -19.73 -4.19
N GLY A 78 5.31 -18.53 -3.65
CA GLY A 78 6.37 -17.56 -3.41
C GLY A 78 7.47 -18.10 -2.48
N SER A 79 7.11 -18.85 -1.43
CA SER A 79 8.10 -19.40 -0.49
C SER A 79 8.97 -20.49 -1.13
N PHE A 80 8.38 -21.39 -1.91
CA PHE A 80 9.14 -22.41 -2.64
C PHE A 80 10.08 -21.81 -3.69
N LEU A 81 9.63 -20.79 -4.43
CA LEU A 81 10.50 -20.08 -5.38
C LEU A 81 11.66 -19.39 -4.67
N LEU A 82 11.48 -18.95 -3.43
CA LEU A 82 12.52 -18.30 -2.63
C LEU A 82 13.65 -19.26 -2.22
N LEU A 83 13.38 -20.57 -2.13
CA LEU A 83 14.40 -21.58 -1.82
C LEU A 83 15.49 -21.66 -2.88
N SER A 84 15.29 -21.08 -4.07
CA SER A 84 16.32 -21.05 -5.10
C SER A 84 17.59 -20.30 -4.66
N ILE A 85 17.50 -19.37 -3.69
CA ILE A 85 18.63 -18.60 -3.15
C ILE A 85 19.69 -19.51 -2.50
N PRO A 86 19.40 -20.29 -1.43
CA PRO A 86 20.40 -21.18 -0.86
C PRO A 86 20.75 -22.34 -1.81
N ILE A 87 19.80 -22.80 -2.64
CA ILE A 87 20.03 -23.92 -3.57
C ILE A 87 21.08 -23.57 -4.63
N CYS A 88 21.08 -22.36 -5.19
CA CYS A 88 22.05 -22.00 -6.22
C CYS A 88 23.48 -21.85 -5.70
N LEU A 89 23.66 -21.76 -4.37
CA LEU A 89 24.98 -21.73 -3.74
C LEU A 89 25.54 -23.12 -3.39
N ILE A 90 24.73 -24.19 -3.50
CA ILE A 90 25.21 -25.58 -3.32
C ILE A 90 26.24 -25.93 -4.39
N GLU A 91 25.98 -25.53 -5.64
CA GLU A 91 26.91 -25.68 -6.76
C GLU A 91 26.92 -24.39 -7.58
N ILE A 92 28.00 -23.65 -7.43
CA ILE A 92 28.16 -22.33 -8.06
C ILE A 92 28.48 -22.53 -9.55
N ARG A 93 27.48 -22.28 -10.40
CA ARG A 93 27.66 -22.08 -11.84
C ARG A 93 26.96 -20.78 -12.23
N LEU A 94 27.66 -19.87 -12.90
CA LEU A 94 27.14 -18.51 -13.16
C LEU A 94 25.74 -18.52 -13.78
N TRP A 95 25.53 -19.28 -14.86
CA TRP A 95 24.23 -19.34 -15.54
C TRP A 95 23.10 -19.89 -14.67
N SER A 96 23.36 -20.91 -13.83
CA SER A 96 22.34 -21.44 -12.92
C SER A 96 22.04 -20.45 -11.81
N VAL A 97 23.06 -19.78 -11.26
CA VAL A 97 22.91 -18.74 -10.23
C VAL A 97 22.06 -17.59 -10.76
N LEU A 98 22.36 -17.04 -11.94
CA LEU A 98 21.59 -15.94 -12.52
C LEU A 98 20.12 -16.32 -12.75
N LEU A 99 19.87 -17.52 -13.30
CA LEU A 99 18.50 -18.01 -13.53
C LEU A 99 17.75 -18.22 -12.21
N LEU A 100 18.36 -18.89 -11.24
CA LEU A 100 17.75 -19.19 -9.95
C LEU A 100 17.53 -17.93 -9.11
N MET A 101 18.39 -16.92 -9.21
CA MET A 101 18.21 -15.63 -8.54
C MET A 101 17.11 -14.80 -9.20
N PHE A 102 17.00 -14.81 -10.53
CA PHE A 102 15.84 -14.21 -11.21
C PHE A 102 14.53 -14.87 -10.76
N ILE A 103 14.51 -16.20 -10.67
CA ILE A 103 13.37 -16.97 -10.12
C ILE A 103 13.10 -16.60 -8.66
N ALA A 104 14.15 -16.45 -7.85
CA ALA A 104 14.03 -16.01 -6.46
C ALA A 104 13.34 -14.65 -6.39
N GLY A 105 13.73 -13.70 -7.23
CA GLY A 105 13.13 -12.37 -7.32
C GLY A 105 11.62 -12.43 -7.55
N ASN A 106 11.18 -13.34 -8.42
CA ASN A 106 9.76 -13.59 -8.66
C ASN A 106 9.08 -14.15 -7.41
N GLY A 107 9.76 -15.07 -6.72
CA GLY A 107 9.37 -15.58 -5.40
C GLY A 107 9.18 -14.47 -4.37
N VAL A 108 10.15 -13.56 -4.23
CA VAL A 108 10.11 -12.40 -3.32
C VAL A 108 8.87 -11.56 -3.61
N ALA A 109 8.63 -11.23 -4.89
CA ALA A 109 7.52 -10.37 -5.29
C ALA A 109 6.15 -11.01 -4.96
N ILE A 110 6.00 -12.31 -5.27
CA ILE A 110 4.78 -13.08 -4.99
C ILE A 110 4.58 -13.18 -3.49
N LEU A 111 5.60 -13.63 -2.75
CA LEU A 111 5.54 -13.92 -1.32
C LEU A 111 5.12 -12.69 -0.53
N TYR A 112 5.82 -11.56 -0.70
CA TYR A 112 5.55 -10.34 0.07
C TYR A 112 4.20 -9.69 -0.26
N THR A 113 3.72 -9.79 -1.49
CA THR A 113 2.42 -9.23 -1.86
C THR A 113 1.29 -10.13 -1.37
N ALA A 114 1.45 -11.44 -1.53
CA ALA A 114 0.48 -12.42 -1.09
C ALA A 114 0.38 -12.47 0.45
N SER A 115 1.49 -12.38 1.18
CA SER A 115 1.52 -12.37 2.65
C SER A 115 0.85 -11.12 3.21
N ASN A 116 1.16 -9.93 2.67
CA ASN A 116 0.52 -8.69 3.07
C ASN A 116 -1.00 -8.74 2.81
N THR A 117 -1.40 -9.24 1.63
CA THR A 117 -2.83 -9.43 1.31
C THR A 117 -3.49 -10.43 2.25
N TYR A 118 -2.81 -11.52 2.57
CA TYR A 118 -3.28 -12.54 3.49
C TYR A 118 -3.49 -11.94 4.89
N ILE A 119 -2.50 -11.21 5.42
CA ILE A 119 -2.57 -10.52 6.72
C ILE A 119 -3.75 -9.55 6.76
N ILE A 120 -3.93 -8.71 5.74
CA ILE A 120 -5.05 -7.78 5.66
C ILE A 120 -6.39 -8.53 5.67
N GLN A 121 -6.49 -9.66 4.96
CA GLN A 121 -7.73 -10.44 4.89
C GLN A 121 -8.11 -11.14 6.20
N ILE A 122 -7.12 -11.48 7.03
CA ILE A 122 -7.35 -12.13 8.34
C ILE A 122 -7.45 -11.12 9.50
N SER A 123 -7.05 -9.88 9.28
CA SER A 123 -7.03 -8.85 10.31
C SER A 123 -8.33 -8.04 10.30
N SER A 124 -8.75 -7.57 11.47
CA SER A 124 -9.67 -6.44 11.57
C SER A 124 -8.94 -5.14 11.26
N GLU A 125 -9.68 -4.07 10.94
CA GLU A 125 -9.10 -2.74 10.76
C GLU A 125 -8.29 -2.31 12.00
N LYS A 126 -8.75 -2.69 13.19
CA LYS A 126 -8.06 -2.47 14.48
C LYS A 126 -6.78 -3.26 14.68
N SER A 127 -6.72 -4.48 14.16
CA SER A 127 -5.61 -5.41 14.42
C SER A 127 -4.60 -5.51 13.29
N VAL A 128 -4.87 -4.96 12.10
CA VAL A 128 -3.99 -5.12 10.92
C VAL A 128 -2.56 -4.60 11.17
N VAL A 129 -2.44 -3.50 11.91
CA VAL A 129 -1.14 -2.91 12.27
C VAL A 129 -0.40 -3.82 13.25
N THR A 130 -1.06 -4.30 14.29
CA THR A 130 -0.47 -5.20 15.30
C THR A 130 -0.07 -6.54 14.71
N ILE A 131 -0.95 -7.15 13.91
CA ILE A 131 -0.71 -8.43 13.23
C ILE A 131 0.43 -8.29 12.22
N GLY A 132 0.45 -7.21 11.43
CA GLY A 132 1.55 -6.91 10.50
C GLY A 132 2.89 -6.64 11.20
N GLY A 133 2.87 -5.93 12.34
CA GLY A 133 4.05 -5.71 13.17
C GLY A 133 4.61 -7.01 13.74
N LEU A 134 3.74 -7.87 14.27
CA LEU A 134 4.13 -9.19 14.78
C LEU A 134 4.72 -10.06 13.66
N PHE A 135 4.13 -10.04 12.46
CA PHE A 135 4.69 -10.73 11.29
C PHE A 135 6.12 -10.26 10.98
N ASN A 136 6.35 -8.94 10.93
CA ASN A 136 7.68 -8.38 10.69
C ASN A 136 8.68 -8.76 11.80
N PHE A 137 8.24 -8.79 13.06
CA PHE A 137 9.08 -9.25 14.17
C PHE A 137 9.57 -10.68 13.93
N PHE A 138 8.67 -11.61 13.57
CA PHE A 138 9.04 -13.00 13.29
C PHE A 138 9.95 -13.15 12.06
N LEU A 139 9.81 -12.31 11.04
CA LEU A 139 10.77 -12.26 9.93
C LEU A 139 12.18 -11.96 10.43
N ILE A 140 12.32 -10.91 11.25
CA ILE A 140 13.63 -10.49 11.77
C ILE A 140 14.21 -11.51 12.74
N VAL A 141 13.37 -12.17 13.55
CA VAL A 141 13.82 -13.31 14.39
C VAL A 141 14.39 -14.42 13.53
N GLY A 142 13.75 -14.73 12.39
CA GLY A 142 14.29 -15.67 11.40
C GLY A 142 15.68 -15.27 10.92
N THR A 143 15.85 -14.01 10.51
CA THR A 143 17.16 -13.45 10.12
C THR A 143 18.21 -13.62 11.21
N ILE A 144 17.87 -13.30 12.46
CA ILE A 144 18.77 -13.43 13.61
C ILE A 144 19.22 -14.88 13.77
N LEU A 145 18.27 -15.83 13.78
CA LEU A 145 18.55 -17.25 13.97
C LEU A 145 19.39 -17.83 12.83
N GLY A 146 19.11 -17.45 11.58
CA GLY A 146 19.89 -17.87 10.42
C GLY A 146 21.34 -17.42 10.51
N ASN A 147 21.57 -16.16 10.89
CA ASN A 147 22.92 -15.61 10.98
C ASN A 147 23.70 -16.14 12.20
N ILE A 148 23.04 -16.39 13.34
CA ILE A 148 23.67 -17.09 14.47
C ILE A 148 24.08 -18.51 14.05
N SER A 149 23.20 -19.22 13.36
CA SER A 149 23.49 -20.58 12.87
C SER A 149 24.68 -20.57 11.91
N LEU A 150 24.78 -19.56 11.05
CA LEU A 150 25.88 -19.38 10.10
C LEU A 150 27.22 -19.10 10.81
N LEU A 151 27.25 -18.27 11.87
CA LEU A 151 28.45 -18.06 12.70
C LEU A 151 28.95 -19.38 13.28
N VAL A 152 28.06 -20.13 13.94
CA VAL A 152 28.41 -21.41 14.56
C VAL A 152 28.93 -22.40 13.51
N LEU A 153 28.32 -22.46 12.32
CA LEU A 153 28.77 -23.36 11.25
C LEU A 153 30.11 -22.96 10.64
N PHE A 154 30.44 -21.66 10.60
CA PHE A 154 31.76 -21.19 10.21
C PHE A 154 32.83 -21.52 11.26
N ASP A 155 32.53 -21.35 12.55
CA ASP A 155 33.45 -21.73 13.64
C ASP A 155 33.76 -23.24 13.63
N LEU A 156 32.79 -24.06 13.23
CA LEU A 156 32.95 -25.50 13.04
C LEU A 156 33.67 -25.89 11.74
N ASN A 157 34.13 -24.93 10.93
CA ASN A 157 34.78 -25.14 9.63
C ASN A 157 33.99 -26.05 8.69
N VAL A 158 32.65 -25.95 8.71
CA VAL A 158 31.79 -26.74 7.81
C VAL A 158 31.96 -26.25 6.37
N SER A 159 32.14 -27.18 5.43
CA SER A 159 32.26 -26.83 4.01
C SER A 159 31.05 -26.01 3.52
N ASN A 160 31.28 -25.01 2.66
CA ASN A 160 30.21 -24.15 2.12
C ASN A 160 29.06 -24.96 1.49
N ARG A 161 29.38 -26.08 0.83
CA ARG A 161 28.36 -26.95 0.21
C ARG A 161 27.42 -27.55 1.27
N VAL A 162 27.97 -28.10 2.35
CA VAL A 162 27.18 -28.68 3.44
C VAL A 162 26.39 -27.59 4.17
N LEU A 163 27.00 -26.43 4.39
CA LEU A 163 26.36 -25.24 4.94
C LEU A 163 25.07 -24.87 4.17
N PHE A 164 25.15 -24.71 2.85
CA PHE A 164 23.99 -24.31 2.04
C PHE A 164 22.95 -25.42 1.90
N ILE A 165 23.34 -26.69 2.00
CA ILE A 165 22.39 -27.80 2.13
C ILE A 165 21.60 -27.67 3.43
N ILE A 166 22.27 -27.46 4.57
CA ILE A 166 21.62 -27.28 5.88
C ILE A 166 20.64 -26.10 5.83
N LEU A 167 21.07 -24.94 5.33
CA LEU A 167 20.22 -23.74 5.23
C LEU A 167 19.04 -23.94 4.26
N SER A 168 19.24 -24.67 3.17
CA SER A 168 18.15 -25.06 2.26
C SER A 168 17.12 -25.95 2.94
N LEU A 169 17.55 -26.92 3.75
CA LEU A 169 16.66 -27.80 4.51
C LEU A 169 15.85 -27.03 5.57
N VAL A 170 16.51 -26.09 6.27
CA VAL A 170 15.84 -25.18 7.22
C VAL A 170 14.77 -24.33 6.51
N GLY A 171 15.11 -23.73 5.36
CA GLY A 171 14.16 -22.98 4.55
C GLY A 171 13.01 -23.85 4.05
N PHE A 172 13.30 -25.06 3.57
CA PHE A 172 12.31 -26.02 3.08
C PHE A 172 11.33 -26.44 4.18
N PHE A 173 11.81 -26.65 5.41
CA PHE A 173 10.96 -26.87 6.57
C PHE A 173 10.03 -25.67 6.82
N GLY A 174 10.54 -24.44 6.70
CA GLY A 174 9.72 -23.23 6.71
C GLY A 174 8.61 -23.23 5.64
N CYS A 175 8.91 -23.64 4.41
CA CYS A 175 7.90 -23.82 3.35
C CYS A 175 6.82 -24.84 3.72
N LEU A 176 7.20 -25.98 4.32
CA LEU A 176 6.24 -26.99 4.78
C LEU A 176 5.30 -26.46 5.86
N LEU A 177 5.83 -25.67 6.82
CA LEU A 177 5.00 -25.00 7.81
C LEU A 177 4.03 -24.00 7.17
N ILE A 178 4.49 -23.22 6.19
CA ILE A 178 3.67 -22.28 5.42
C ILE A 178 2.55 -23.02 4.65
N CYS A 179 2.75 -24.26 4.20
CA CYS A 179 1.66 -25.05 3.58
C CYS A 179 0.46 -25.28 4.51
N THR A 180 0.68 -25.27 5.83
CA THR A 180 -0.36 -25.52 6.85
C THR A 180 -1.26 -24.31 7.13
N ILE A 181 -1.01 -23.15 6.49
CA ILE A 181 -1.82 -21.93 6.63
C ILE A 181 -3.33 -22.23 6.52
N PRO A 182 -4.20 -21.69 7.38
CA PRO A 182 -5.63 -21.96 7.30
C PRO A 182 -6.27 -21.41 6.00
N LYS A 183 -7.29 -22.11 5.48
CA LYS A 183 -8.10 -21.57 4.38
C LYS A 183 -8.92 -20.38 4.90
N ILE A 184 -8.81 -19.23 4.24
CA ILE A 184 -9.70 -18.10 4.49
C ILE A 184 -11.09 -18.51 3.99
N LYS A 185 -12.09 -18.54 4.88
CA LYS A 185 -13.49 -18.74 4.48
C LYS A 185 -13.89 -17.54 3.62
N LYS A 186 -14.13 -17.76 2.33
CA LYS A 186 -14.69 -16.73 1.45
C LYS A 186 -15.96 -16.21 2.10
N PRO A 187 -16.17 -14.88 2.18
CA PRO A 187 -17.43 -14.35 2.69
C PRO A 187 -18.54 -14.95 1.83
N THR A 188 -19.38 -15.80 2.44
CA THR A 188 -20.54 -16.38 1.79
C THR A 188 -21.34 -15.21 1.24
N LYS A 189 -21.48 -15.12 -0.10
CA LYS A 189 -22.25 -14.04 -0.74
C LYS A 189 -23.57 -13.96 -0.01
N LYS A 190 -23.78 -12.89 0.77
CA LYS A 190 -25.02 -12.70 1.52
C LYS A 190 -26.15 -12.84 0.51
N THR A 191 -27.01 -13.82 0.76
CA THR A 191 -28.29 -14.02 0.09
C THR A 191 -28.97 -12.66 0.01
N LYS A 192 -29.54 -12.34 -1.17
CA LYS A 192 -30.15 -11.03 -1.49
C LYS A 192 -30.85 -10.44 -0.26
N PRO A 193 -30.66 -9.14 0.04
CA PRO A 193 -31.28 -8.50 1.19
C PRO A 193 -32.79 -8.76 1.11
N THR A 194 -33.29 -9.61 2.00
CA THR A 194 -34.73 -9.83 2.15
C THR A 194 -35.26 -8.54 2.76
N LYS A 195 -36.21 -7.88 2.08
CA LYS A 195 -36.86 -6.64 2.49
C LYS A 195 -37.36 -6.76 3.94
N ARG A 196 -36.57 -6.32 4.90
CA ARG A 196 -36.95 -6.24 6.33
C ARG A 196 -36.32 -5.03 7.01
N SER A 197 -36.14 -3.94 6.26
CA SER A 197 -35.53 -2.67 6.69
C SER A 197 -36.57 -1.65 7.15
N SER A 198 -37.55 -2.06 7.96
CA SER A 198 -38.51 -1.13 8.59
C SER A 198 -38.86 -1.50 10.04
N GLN A 199 -38.16 -2.47 10.65
CA GLN A 199 -38.45 -2.90 12.03
C GLN A 199 -37.22 -2.93 12.96
N ILE A 200 -36.03 -2.52 12.50
CA ILE A 200 -34.80 -2.65 13.30
C ILE A 200 -34.41 -1.34 14.01
N GLU A 201 -34.89 -0.17 13.55
CA GLU A 201 -34.58 1.12 14.19
C GLU A 201 -35.18 1.29 15.60
N SER A 202 -36.10 0.43 16.05
CA SER A 202 -36.69 0.51 17.40
C SER A 202 -36.12 -0.50 18.41
N PHE A 203 -35.19 -1.37 18.01
CA PHE A 203 -34.63 -2.39 18.89
C PHE A 203 -33.27 -1.98 19.50
N ASP A 204 -32.44 -1.24 18.76
CA ASP A 204 -31.09 -0.86 19.21
C ASP A 204 -31.11 0.18 20.35
N GLU A 205 -32.16 0.99 20.49
CA GLU A 205 -32.27 2.00 21.55
C GLU A 205 -32.67 1.41 22.92
N LYS A 206 -33.19 0.16 22.95
CA LYS A 206 -33.60 -0.51 24.20
C LYS A 206 -32.52 -1.40 24.81
N GLU A 207 -31.57 -1.91 24.02
CA GLU A 207 -30.42 -2.66 24.56
C GLU A 207 -29.35 -1.73 25.15
N GLU A 208 -29.11 -0.55 24.54
CA GLU A 208 -28.12 0.41 25.05
C GLU A 208 -28.53 1.07 26.39
N LYS A 209 -29.83 1.07 26.72
CA LYS A 209 -30.33 1.52 28.04
C LYS A 209 -30.22 0.45 29.13
N LYS A 210 -30.33 -0.84 28.77
CA LYS A 210 -30.22 -1.94 29.75
C LYS A 210 -28.79 -2.23 30.19
N GLU A 211 -27.80 -1.97 29.34
CA GLU A 211 -26.38 -2.11 29.71
C GLU A 211 -25.88 -0.95 30.60
N ARG A 212 -26.51 0.23 30.54
CA ARG A 212 -26.16 1.37 31.40
C ARG A 212 -26.73 1.28 32.82
N GLU A 213 -27.75 0.47 33.04
CA GLU A 213 -28.39 0.30 34.36
C GLU A 213 -27.84 -0.90 35.15
N THR A 214 -26.94 -1.71 34.56
CA THR A 214 -26.44 -2.95 35.19
C THR A 214 -24.98 -2.94 35.62
N MET A 215 -24.22 -1.87 35.37
CA MET A 215 -22.87 -1.70 35.92
C MET A 215 -22.90 -0.77 37.13
N GLY A 216 -23.12 -1.36 38.30
CA GLY A 216 -22.98 -0.72 39.60
C GLY A 216 -21.51 -0.56 40.01
N ASP A 217 -21.26 0.50 40.77
CA ASP A 217 -19.96 0.87 41.34
C ASP A 217 -19.52 -0.14 42.41
N SER A 218 -18.63 -1.08 42.09
CA SER A 218 -17.66 -1.67 43.02
C SER A 218 -16.77 -2.72 42.34
N GLU A 219 -15.47 -2.64 42.64
CA GLU A 219 -14.43 -3.68 42.50
C GLU A 219 -14.00 -4.11 41.08
N PHE A 220 -13.00 -3.39 40.54
CA PHE A 220 -11.85 -4.04 39.89
C PHE A 220 -10.61 -3.12 39.93
N SER A 221 -9.97 -3.06 41.08
CA SER A 221 -8.57 -2.63 41.21
C SER A 221 -7.66 -3.85 41.06
N ASP A 222 -6.52 -3.66 40.40
CA ASP A 222 -5.40 -4.60 40.24
C ASP A 222 -5.52 -5.66 39.13
N PHE A 223 -5.55 -5.21 37.87
CA PHE A 223 -4.69 -5.72 36.78
C PHE A 223 -4.97 -4.97 35.45
N SER A 224 -4.65 -3.68 35.36
CA SER A 224 -4.70 -2.97 34.07
C SER A 224 -3.87 -1.69 34.05
N GLU A 225 -2.62 -1.74 33.61
CA GLU A 225 -1.90 -0.51 33.25
C GLU A 225 -0.90 -0.61 32.09
N GLU A 226 -0.96 -1.67 31.25
CA GLU A 226 0.04 -1.85 30.17
C GLU A 226 -0.49 -1.94 28.72
N SER A 227 -1.73 -1.52 28.43
CA SER A 227 -2.28 -1.61 27.06
C SER A 227 -2.87 -0.32 26.44
N THR A 228 -2.69 0.86 27.03
CA THR A 228 -3.37 2.10 26.59
C THR A 228 -2.67 2.89 25.47
N GLY A 229 -1.53 2.40 24.94
CA GLY A 229 -0.76 3.10 23.91
C GLY A 229 -1.29 2.97 22.46
N PHE A 230 -2.15 2.00 22.16
CA PHE A 230 -2.56 1.68 20.78
C PHE A 230 -3.85 2.38 20.31
N ASP A 231 -4.71 2.83 21.23
CA ASP A 231 -5.98 3.50 20.87
C ASP A 231 -5.80 4.92 20.31
N GLN A 232 -4.64 5.55 20.52
CA GLN A 232 -4.39 6.92 20.05
C GLN A 232 -4.01 7.02 18.56
N GLN A 233 -3.40 5.99 17.96
CA GLN A 233 -3.23 5.93 16.50
C GLN A 233 -4.59 5.81 15.80
N PHE A 234 -5.54 5.12 16.44
CA PHE A 234 -6.94 5.04 15.99
C PHE A 234 -7.64 6.40 16.01
N TYR A 235 -7.42 7.22 17.03
CA TYR A 235 -7.96 8.56 17.11
C TYR A 235 -7.50 9.44 15.94
N TRP A 236 -6.25 9.29 15.50
CA TRP A 236 -5.70 10.07 14.38
C TRP A 236 -6.20 9.60 13.01
N ILE A 237 -6.31 8.29 12.79
CA ILE A 237 -6.88 7.71 11.56
C ILE A 237 -8.38 8.05 11.44
N ASN A 238 -9.16 7.93 12.53
CA ASN A 238 -10.57 8.33 12.52
C ASN A 238 -10.74 9.84 12.30
N ARG A 239 -9.87 10.67 12.88
CA ARG A 239 -9.90 12.12 12.66
C ARG A 239 -9.60 12.49 11.21
N ASN A 240 -8.68 11.80 10.54
CA ASN A 240 -8.38 12.05 9.13
C ASN A 240 -9.44 11.51 8.17
N ASN A 241 -10.05 10.36 8.46
CA ASN A 241 -11.20 9.87 7.68
C ASN A 241 -12.40 10.82 7.81
N LEU A 242 -12.62 11.40 8.99
CA LEU A 242 -13.63 12.45 9.19
C LEU A 242 -13.31 13.70 8.35
N ILE A 243 -12.03 14.10 8.28
CA ILE A 243 -11.57 15.23 7.47
C ILE A 243 -11.74 14.94 5.97
N LEU A 244 -11.41 13.73 5.50
CA LEU A 244 -11.55 13.34 4.09
C LEU A 244 -13.02 13.27 3.65
N ASN A 245 -13.91 12.74 4.49
CA ASN A 245 -15.35 12.75 4.23
C ASN A 245 -15.89 14.20 4.15
N GLN A 246 -15.45 15.08 5.06
CA GLN A 246 -15.82 16.49 5.03
C GLN A 246 -15.24 17.28 3.84
N ILE A 247 -14.07 16.88 3.31
CA ILE A 247 -13.49 17.44 2.09
C ILE A 247 -14.30 17.01 0.86
N ASN A 248 -14.78 15.77 0.81
CA ASN A 248 -15.67 15.31 -0.26
C ASN A 248 -17.03 16.02 -0.21
N ASP A 249 -17.60 16.21 0.98
CA ASP A 249 -18.80 17.03 1.16
C ASP A 249 -18.58 18.47 0.71
N PHE A 250 -17.39 19.03 0.98
CA PHE A 250 -17.01 20.37 0.52
C PHE A 250 -16.87 20.45 -1.00
N LYS A 251 -16.26 19.45 -1.67
CA LYS A 251 -16.19 19.40 -3.14
C LYS A 251 -17.59 19.39 -3.76
N ASN A 252 -18.50 18.62 -3.18
CA ASN A 252 -19.90 18.58 -3.61
C ASN A 252 -20.58 19.95 -3.41
N TYR A 253 -20.30 20.63 -2.29
CA TYR A 253 -20.82 21.97 -2.00
C TYR A 253 -20.25 23.06 -2.93
N THR A 254 -18.95 23.01 -3.24
CA THR A 254 -18.33 23.96 -4.18
C THR A 254 -18.80 23.74 -5.60
N ASN A 255 -19.07 22.49 -6.00
CA ASN A 255 -19.67 22.20 -7.30
C ASN A 255 -21.12 22.70 -7.36
N PHE A 256 -21.87 22.58 -6.26
CA PHE A 256 -23.21 23.16 -6.13
C PHE A 256 -23.20 24.69 -6.28
N PHE A 257 -22.28 25.40 -5.60
CA PHE A 257 -22.16 26.86 -5.73
C PHE A 257 -21.60 27.30 -7.07
N LYS A 258 -20.65 26.55 -7.67
CA LYS A 258 -20.13 26.84 -9.00
C LYS A 258 -21.23 26.71 -10.06
N ASN A 259 -22.12 25.72 -9.92
CA ASN A 259 -23.28 25.56 -10.79
C ASN A 259 -24.34 26.65 -10.58
N GLN A 260 -24.58 27.11 -9.33
CA GLN A 260 -25.46 28.25 -9.08
C GLN A 260 -24.88 29.59 -9.55
N HIS A 261 -23.56 29.77 -9.47
CA HIS A 261 -22.92 31.00 -9.93
C HIS A 261 -22.81 31.06 -11.46
N LEU A 262 -22.73 29.91 -12.14
CA LEU A 262 -22.90 29.80 -13.59
C LEU A 262 -24.34 30.17 -14.01
N LEU A 263 -25.36 29.75 -13.26
CA LEU A 263 -26.76 30.12 -13.52
C LEU A 263 -27.07 31.61 -13.32
N ASN A 264 -26.27 32.34 -12.54
CA ASN A 264 -26.49 33.76 -12.23
C ASN A 264 -25.63 34.73 -13.05
N VAL A 265 -24.76 34.23 -13.95
CA VAL A 265 -23.82 35.04 -14.74
C VAL A 265 -24.09 34.95 -16.24
N MET A 266 -25.00 34.07 -16.68
CA MET A 266 -25.38 33.97 -18.08
C MET A 266 -26.55 34.90 -18.38
N ASP A 267 -26.38 35.75 -19.40
CA ASP A 267 -27.40 36.66 -19.90
C ASP A 267 -28.56 35.85 -20.53
N GLU A 268 -29.79 36.37 -20.52
CA GLU A 268 -30.99 35.63 -20.99
C GLU A 268 -30.86 35.13 -22.45
N THR A 269 -29.98 35.75 -23.23
CA THR A 269 -29.66 35.37 -24.62
C THR A 269 -28.72 34.17 -24.74
N GLU A 270 -27.82 33.91 -23.79
CA GLU A 270 -26.96 32.71 -23.78
C GLU A 270 -27.71 31.47 -23.27
N LEU A 271 -28.75 31.67 -22.45
CA LEU A 271 -29.66 30.62 -22.00
C LEU A 271 -30.52 30.08 -23.15
N GLU A 272 -30.96 30.92 -24.10
CA GLU A 272 -31.69 30.47 -25.29
C GLU A 272 -30.80 29.70 -26.27
N GLU A 273 -29.52 30.09 -26.43
CA GLU A 273 -28.57 29.40 -27.30
C GLU A 273 -28.23 27.99 -26.77
N ILE A 274 -28.03 27.85 -25.46
CA ILE A 274 -27.80 26.54 -24.82
C ILE A 274 -29.08 25.69 -24.78
N TYR A 275 -30.25 26.30 -24.62
CA TYR A 275 -31.53 25.58 -24.66
C TYR A 275 -31.86 25.06 -26.07
N TYR A 276 -31.50 25.80 -27.12
CA TYR A 276 -31.60 25.35 -28.51
C TYR A 276 -30.61 24.22 -28.83
N ASP A 277 -29.35 24.34 -28.40
CA ASP A 277 -28.32 23.33 -28.72
C ASP A 277 -28.53 22.00 -27.94
N TYR A 278 -29.16 22.07 -26.76
CA TYR A 278 -29.50 20.89 -25.96
C TYR A 278 -30.74 20.15 -26.47
N HIS A 279 -31.68 20.84 -27.15
CA HIS A 279 -32.86 20.21 -27.75
C HIS A 279 -32.59 19.70 -29.18
N VAL A 280 -31.81 20.41 -30.00
CA VAL A 280 -31.46 19.96 -31.36
C VAL A 280 -30.55 18.72 -31.35
N ASN A 281 -29.71 18.54 -30.33
CA ASN A 281 -28.84 17.36 -30.20
C ASN A 281 -29.49 16.16 -29.50
N ASN A 282 -30.65 16.30 -28.85
CA ASN A 282 -31.36 15.19 -28.21
C ASN A 282 -32.50 14.58 -29.05
N ASP A 283 -32.97 15.27 -30.09
CA ASP A 283 -33.98 14.73 -31.02
C ASP A 283 -33.41 13.79 -32.10
N SER A 284 -32.07 13.65 -32.17
CA SER A 284 -31.41 12.72 -33.10
C SER A 284 -31.14 11.32 -32.53
N SER A 285 -31.57 11.01 -31.29
CA SER A 285 -31.36 9.67 -30.68
C SER A 285 -32.63 8.96 -30.16
N SER A 286 -33.82 9.50 -30.42
CA SER A 286 -35.09 8.96 -29.92
C SER A 286 -36.06 8.50 -31.01
N ASN A 287 -35.58 7.99 -32.15
CA ASN A 287 -36.44 7.33 -33.13
C ASN A 287 -35.77 6.10 -33.77
N ASN A 288 -35.61 5.01 -33.01
CA ASN A 288 -35.48 3.67 -33.59
C ASN A 288 -35.66 2.49 -32.61
N ILE A 289 -36.70 2.50 -31.77
CA ILE A 289 -37.20 1.26 -31.16
C ILE A 289 -38.72 1.34 -31.09
N ASN A 290 -39.41 1.11 -32.20
CA ASN A 290 -40.78 0.60 -32.25
C ASN A 290 -41.16 0.29 -33.69
N ASN A 291 -40.82 -0.90 -34.17
CA ASN A 291 -41.63 -1.64 -35.14
C ASN A 291 -40.97 -2.98 -35.49
N LYS A 292 -41.50 -4.05 -34.91
CA LYS A 292 -41.73 -5.36 -35.58
C LYS A 292 -42.29 -6.33 -34.54
N ASN A 293 -43.60 -6.37 -34.43
CA ASN A 293 -44.36 -7.61 -34.23
C ASN A 293 -45.87 -7.32 -34.35
N LYS A 294 -46.34 -7.28 -35.60
CA LYS A 294 -47.72 -7.60 -35.94
C LYS A 294 -47.72 -8.48 -37.19
N ASN A 295 -48.66 -9.43 -37.18
CA ASN A 295 -49.10 -10.35 -38.24
C ASN A 295 -48.30 -11.65 -38.44
N LYS A 296 -48.83 -12.74 -37.87
CA LYS A 296 -49.82 -13.56 -38.59
C LYS A 296 -50.51 -14.56 -37.65
N ASN A 297 -51.77 -14.27 -37.36
CA ASN A 297 -52.79 -15.28 -37.12
C ASN A 297 -53.09 -15.99 -38.45
N LYS A 298 -53.18 -17.33 -38.44
CA LYS A 298 -54.19 -18.09 -39.18
C LYS A 298 -54.17 -19.57 -38.78
N ASN A 299 -55.29 -19.99 -38.18
CA ASN A 299 -56.02 -21.25 -38.38
C ASN A 299 -55.23 -22.56 -38.55
N LYS A 300 -55.56 -23.61 -37.77
CA LYS A 300 -56.70 -24.50 -38.05
C LYS A 300 -56.88 -25.56 -36.95
N ASN A 301 -58.14 -25.92 -36.79
CA ASN A 301 -58.72 -26.94 -35.92
C ASN A 301 -58.27 -28.39 -36.19
N ARG A 302 -58.54 -29.21 -35.17
CA ARG A 302 -59.06 -30.61 -35.17
C ARG A 302 -58.07 -31.76 -35.37
N GLY A 303 -58.18 -32.73 -34.45
CA GLY A 303 -57.89 -34.14 -34.72
C GLY A 303 -57.44 -34.90 -33.48
N LYS A 304 -58.38 -35.47 -32.72
CA LYS A 304 -58.14 -36.67 -31.90
C LYS A 304 -57.78 -37.83 -32.84
N ASN A 305 -56.79 -38.65 -32.48
CA ASN A 305 -56.93 -40.12 -32.43
C ASN A 305 -55.67 -40.80 -31.89
N GLU A 306 -55.93 -41.95 -31.28
CA GLU A 306 -55.07 -42.84 -30.50
C GLU A 306 -54.05 -43.66 -31.33
N ASN A 307 -53.20 -44.36 -30.57
CA ASN A 307 -52.46 -45.60 -30.86
C ASN A 307 -50.99 -45.53 -31.34
N ASP A 308 -50.10 -45.62 -30.35
CA ASP A 308 -49.07 -46.68 -30.16
C ASP A 308 -47.94 -46.88 -31.22
N PRO A 309 -46.87 -47.65 -30.93
CA PRO A 309 -45.53 -47.07 -30.78
C PRO A 309 -44.50 -47.68 -31.76
N ASN A 310 -43.25 -47.22 -31.64
CA ASN A 310 -41.99 -47.79 -32.15
C ASN A 310 -41.27 -47.03 -33.26
N ASN A 311 -39.96 -46.88 -33.02
CA ASN A 311 -38.89 -46.69 -33.98
C ASN A 311 -38.84 -45.39 -34.79
N ALA A 312 -38.16 -44.39 -34.20
CA ALA A 312 -37.22 -43.54 -34.93
C ALA A 312 -36.18 -42.99 -33.96
N SER A 313 -35.22 -43.86 -33.66
CA SER A 313 -34.02 -43.60 -32.89
C SER A 313 -33.07 -42.67 -33.65
N GLU A 314 -32.45 -41.75 -32.88
CA GLU A 314 -31.04 -41.38 -33.02
C GLU A 314 -30.59 -40.75 -34.35
N ILE A 315 -30.67 -39.42 -34.48
CA ILE A 315 -29.73 -38.62 -35.31
C ILE A 315 -29.78 -37.12 -34.94
N ASP A 316 -30.85 -36.62 -34.30
CA ASP A 316 -31.05 -35.16 -34.18
C ASP A 316 -30.62 -34.51 -32.83
N THR A 317 -30.07 -35.29 -31.90
CA THR A 317 -29.57 -34.79 -30.60
C THR A 317 -28.12 -34.28 -30.64
N ASP A 318 -27.35 -34.64 -31.67
CA ASP A 318 -25.93 -34.28 -31.77
C ASP A 318 -25.69 -32.87 -32.34
N ASN A 319 -26.57 -32.40 -33.25
CA ASN A 319 -26.49 -31.05 -33.80
C ASN A 319 -26.90 -29.95 -32.79
N LYS A 320 -27.84 -30.25 -31.88
CA LYS A 320 -28.19 -29.34 -30.78
C LYS A 320 -27.11 -29.27 -29.70
N ARG A 321 -26.39 -30.36 -29.40
CA ARG A 321 -25.22 -30.35 -28.49
C ARG A 321 -24.02 -29.59 -29.09
N LYS A 322 -23.75 -29.73 -30.39
CA LYS A 322 -22.68 -28.98 -31.08
C LYS A 322 -22.98 -27.47 -31.16
N LYS A 323 -24.23 -27.04 -31.42
CA LYS A 323 -24.61 -25.61 -31.38
C LYS A 323 -24.56 -25.00 -29.97
N LYS A 324 -24.98 -25.72 -28.92
CA LYS A 324 -24.88 -25.24 -27.52
C LYS A 324 -23.43 -25.10 -27.04
N LYS A 325 -22.52 -26.02 -27.43
CA LYS A 325 -21.07 -25.91 -27.15
C LYS A 325 -20.42 -24.73 -27.89
N LYS A 326 -20.83 -24.45 -29.13
CA LYS A 326 -20.29 -23.31 -29.91
C LYS A 326 -20.69 -21.94 -29.32
N ILE A 327 -21.90 -21.83 -28.76
CA ILE A 327 -22.37 -20.59 -28.12
C ILE A 327 -21.71 -20.37 -26.74
N THR A 328 -21.51 -21.43 -25.95
CA THR A 328 -20.84 -21.33 -24.64
C THR A 328 -19.34 -21.03 -24.76
N ASN A 329 -18.66 -21.52 -25.80
CA ASN A 329 -17.27 -21.15 -26.04
C ASN A 329 -17.13 -19.69 -26.47
N LYS A 330 -18.03 -19.17 -27.32
CA LYS A 330 -17.98 -17.78 -27.81
C LYS A 330 -18.29 -16.74 -26.72
N SER A 331 -19.09 -17.10 -25.70
CA SER A 331 -19.33 -16.23 -24.54
C SER A 331 -18.18 -16.23 -23.54
N LYS A 332 -17.45 -17.35 -23.40
CA LYS A 332 -16.24 -17.42 -22.57
C LYS A 332 -15.11 -16.55 -23.13
N THR A 333 -14.87 -16.62 -24.45
CA THR A 333 -13.82 -15.81 -25.10
C THR A 333 -14.07 -14.31 -24.95
N LYS A 334 -15.32 -13.85 -25.10
CA LYS A 334 -15.66 -12.42 -24.92
C LYS A 334 -15.48 -11.90 -23.49
N ASN A 335 -15.61 -12.75 -22.47
CA ASN A 335 -15.41 -12.34 -21.08
C ASN A 335 -13.91 -12.28 -20.72
N GLU A 336 -13.09 -13.18 -21.25
CA GLU A 336 -11.63 -13.16 -21.06
C GLU A 336 -10.98 -11.95 -21.78
N GLU A 337 -11.47 -11.58 -22.97
CA GLU A 337 -11.01 -10.39 -23.71
C GLU A 337 -11.33 -9.07 -22.96
N LYS A 338 -12.50 -9.00 -22.31
CA LYS A 338 -12.87 -7.87 -21.43
C LYS A 338 -12.05 -7.83 -20.15
N GLU A 339 -11.60 -8.98 -19.64
CA GLU A 339 -10.70 -9.02 -18.48
C GLU A 339 -9.28 -8.57 -18.85
N ASN A 340 -8.80 -8.92 -20.05
CA ASN A 340 -7.46 -8.56 -20.49
C ASN A 340 -7.29 -7.07 -20.83
N THR A 341 -8.29 -6.45 -21.48
CA THR A 341 -8.31 -5.00 -21.73
C THR A 341 -8.35 -4.17 -20.44
N ASN A 342 -8.74 -4.76 -19.32
CA ASN A 342 -8.68 -4.11 -18.01
C ASN A 342 -7.27 -4.11 -17.38
N TYR A 343 -6.35 -5.01 -17.77
CA TYR A 343 -5.02 -5.05 -17.15
C TYR A 343 -4.16 -3.85 -17.54
N PHE A 344 -4.07 -3.53 -18.83
CA PHE A 344 -3.32 -2.35 -19.28
C PHE A 344 -3.89 -1.06 -18.71
N LYS A 345 -5.23 -0.94 -18.63
CA LYS A 345 -5.87 0.19 -17.95
C LYS A 345 -5.53 0.24 -16.47
N LYS A 346 -5.49 -0.91 -15.78
CA LYS A 346 -5.07 -0.96 -14.37
C LYS A 346 -3.60 -0.59 -14.20
N LEU A 347 -2.71 -1.05 -15.07
CA LEU A 347 -1.30 -0.66 -15.07
C LEU A 347 -1.15 0.84 -15.29
N GLN A 348 -1.82 1.39 -16.30
CA GLN A 348 -1.82 2.82 -16.59
C GLN A 348 -2.37 3.60 -15.40
N TYR A 349 -3.41 3.08 -14.73
CA TYR A 349 -3.92 3.64 -13.50
C TYR A 349 -2.87 3.63 -12.38
N THR A 350 -2.20 2.49 -12.13
CA THR A 350 -1.11 2.38 -11.16
C THR A 350 0.05 3.34 -11.47
N LEU A 351 0.41 3.51 -12.74
CA LEU A 351 1.43 4.48 -13.16
C LEU A 351 0.96 5.93 -13.03
N SER A 352 -0.34 6.19 -13.20
CA SER A 352 -0.92 7.53 -13.02
C SER A 352 -0.74 8.04 -11.59
N PHE A 353 -0.55 7.17 -10.59
CA PHE A 353 -0.20 7.60 -9.24
C PHE A 353 1.09 8.40 -9.19
N LEU A 354 2.06 8.13 -10.05
CA LEU A 354 3.33 8.86 -10.08
C LEU A 354 3.16 10.33 -10.43
N THR A 355 2.05 10.69 -11.09
CA THR A 355 1.71 12.09 -11.37
C THR A 355 1.25 12.83 -10.10
N LYS A 356 0.84 12.10 -9.05
CA LYS A 356 0.44 12.70 -7.77
C LYS A 356 1.69 13.08 -6.98
N LYS A 357 1.82 14.36 -6.62
CA LYS A 357 2.99 14.91 -5.90
C LYS A 357 3.34 14.16 -4.60
N VAL A 358 2.33 13.69 -3.87
CA VAL A 358 2.53 12.94 -2.62
C VAL A 358 3.05 11.52 -2.89
N ALA A 359 2.63 10.87 -3.97
CA ALA A 359 3.14 9.55 -4.33
C ALA A 359 4.62 9.62 -4.76
N LEU A 360 4.99 10.65 -5.55
CA LEU A 360 6.39 10.89 -5.93
C LEU A 360 7.29 11.02 -4.69
N PHE A 361 6.78 11.70 -3.67
CA PHE A 361 7.48 11.85 -2.40
C PHE A 361 7.69 10.52 -1.66
N ILE A 362 6.63 9.72 -1.51
CA ILE A 362 6.74 8.41 -0.85
C ILE A 362 7.66 7.50 -1.68
N ALA A 363 7.64 7.63 -3.01
CA ALA A 363 8.57 6.95 -3.89
C ALA A 363 10.02 7.35 -3.63
N THR A 364 10.34 8.63 -3.37
CA THR A 364 11.69 9.06 -2.97
C THR A 364 12.18 8.36 -1.70
N ILE A 365 11.31 8.24 -0.68
CA ILE A 365 11.64 7.50 0.56
C ILE A 365 11.91 6.03 0.23
N SER A 366 11.10 5.44 -0.65
CA SER A 366 11.23 4.05 -1.08
C SER A 366 12.50 3.81 -1.92
N VAL A 367 12.91 4.77 -2.73
CA VAL A 367 14.18 4.77 -3.48
C VAL A 367 15.35 4.79 -2.50
N LEU A 368 15.31 5.67 -1.49
CA LEU A 368 16.36 5.78 -0.48
C LEU A 368 16.47 4.50 0.35
N GLU A 369 15.35 3.93 0.79
CA GLU A 369 15.32 2.63 1.46
C GLU A 369 15.95 1.55 0.59
N GLY A 370 15.64 1.52 -0.70
CA GLY A 370 16.22 0.56 -1.65
C GLY A 370 17.73 0.72 -1.80
N LEU A 371 18.26 1.94 -1.88
CA LEU A 371 19.70 2.16 -1.99
C LEU A 371 20.44 1.81 -0.70
N SER A 372 19.88 2.16 0.47
CA SER A 372 20.42 1.73 1.75
C SER A 372 20.46 0.21 1.87
N LEU A 373 19.42 -0.49 1.37
CA LEU A 373 19.38 -1.95 1.38
C LEU A 373 20.38 -2.56 0.40
N GLY A 374 20.50 -2.01 -0.81
CA GLY A 374 21.54 -2.42 -1.77
C GLY A 374 22.95 -2.24 -1.21
N LEU A 375 23.18 -1.15 -0.46
CA LEU A 375 24.46 -0.90 0.20
C LEU A 375 24.74 -1.93 1.30
N MET A 376 23.72 -2.26 2.09
CA MET A 376 23.82 -3.21 3.19
C MET A 376 24.01 -4.67 2.73
N ASN A 377 23.33 -5.08 1.65
CA ASN A 377 23.38 -6.45 1.15
C ASN A 377 24.47 -6.66 0.10
N GLY A 378 24.88 -5.61 -0.62
CA GLY A 378 25.84 -5.70 -1.71
C GLY A 378 27.23 -5.27 -1.30
N PHE A 379 27.36 -4.00 -0.90
CA PHE A 379 28.66 -3.35 -0.74
C PHE A 379 29.30 -3.55 0.64
N LEU A 380 28.56 -3.34 1.73
CA LEU A 380 29.11 -3.49 3.08
C LEU A 380 29.71 -4.88 3.38
N PRO A 381 29.16 -6.01 2.88
CA PRO A 381 29.77 -7.32 3.08
C PRO A 381 31.15 -7.45 2.46
N THR A 382 31.51 -6.60 1.48
CA THR A 382 32.84 -6.59 0.86
C THR A 382 33.89 -5.84 1.69
N LEU A 383 33.45 -5.08 2.71
CA LEU A 383 34.35 -4.37 3.64
C LEU A 383 34.76 -5.23 4.83
N THR A 384 34.21 -6.44 4.96
CA THR A 384 34.48 -7.34 6.06
C THR A 384 34.94 -8.70 5.54
N GLU A 385 35.68 -9.41 6.38
CA GLU A 385 35.99 -10.80 6.10
C GLU A 385 34.71 -11.63 6.17
N LYS A 386 34.68 -12.69 5.36
CA LYS A 386 33.51 -13.54 5.18
C LYS A 386 32.94 -14.07 6.50
N GLU A 387 33.81 -14.38 7.45
CA GLU A 387 33.45 -14.94 8.76
C GLU A 387 32.65 -13.95 9.62
N TYR A 388 32.83 -12.64 9.42
CA TYR A 388 32.14 -11.60 10.19
C TYR A 388 30.88 -11.06 9.53
N ILE A 389 30.58 -11.43 8.28
CA ILE A 389 29.35 -11.00 7.58
C ILE A 389 28.08 -11.38 8.35
N PRO A 390 27.93 -12.61 8.88
CA PRO A 390 26.72 -12.98 9.62
C PRO A 390 26.55 -12.13 10.88
N LEU A 391 27.65 -11.80 11.57
CA LEU A 391 27.63 -10.89 12.72
C LEU A 391 27.17 -9.48 12.31
N CYS A 392 27.63 -8.97 11.17
CA CYS A 392 27.19 -7.68 10.65
C CYS A 392 25.69 -7.63 10.38
N ILE A 393 25.15 -8.66 9.72
CA ILE A 393 23.71 -8.77 9.42
C ILE A 393 22.90 -8.94 10.70
N LEU A 394 23.40 -9.71 11.67
CA LEU A 394 22.81 -9.87 12.98
C LEU A 394 22.64 -8.51 13.67
N ILE A 395 23.68 -7.67 13.65
CA ILE A 395 23.62 -6.31 14.23
C ILE A 395 22.59 -5.44 13.51
N ALA A 396 22.53 -5.49 12.18
CA ALA A 396 21.50 -4.78 11.43
C ALA A 396 20.09 -5.30 11.71
N ALA A 397 19.91 -6.60 11.94
CA ALA A 397 18.63 -7.19 12.32
C ALA A 397 18.19 -6.70 13.71
N ILE A 398 19.10 -6.69 14.68
CA ILE A 398 18.85 -6.15 16.03
C ILE A 398 18.48 -4.67 15.95
N SER A 399 19.21 -3.87 15.15
CA SER A 399 18.93 -2.45 14.99
C SER A 399 17.57 -2.19 14.34
N LYS A 400 17.13 -3.04 13.39
CA LYS A 400 15.77 -2.99 12.82
C LYS A 400 14.70 -3.26 13.88
N ILE A 401 14.90 -4.20 14.80
CA ILE A 401 13.97 -4.46 15.92
C ILE A 401 13.90 -3.22 16.81
N LEU A 402 15.05 -2.70 17.25
CA LEU A 402 15.13 -1.52 18.11
C LEU A 402 14.49 -0.30 17.47
N ALA A 403 14.74 -0.07 16.17
CA ALA A 403 14.09 0.99 15.41
C ALA A 403 12.57 0.78 15.34
N SER A 404 12.12 -0.44 15.06
CA SER A 404 10.69 -0.76 14.92
C SER A 404 9.91 -0.46 16.19
N PHE A 405 10.44 -0.83 17.36
CA PHE A 405 9.79 -0.54 18.65
C PHE A 405 10.03 0.90 19.11
N GLY A 406 11.27 1.36 19.07
CA GLY A 406 11.68 2.67 19.58
C GLY A 406 11.09 3.82 18.78
N LEU A 407 11.17 3.77 17.45
CA LEU A 407 10.60 4.80 16.58
C LEU A 407 9.08 4.78 16.61
N ALA A 408 8.43 3.61 16.69
CA ALA A 408 6.97 3.54 16.84
C ALA A 408 6.50 4.21 18.14
N LYS A 409 7.18 3.97 19.27
CA LYS A 409 6.86 4.62 20.54
C LYS A 409 7.10 6.13 20.47
N LEU A 410 8.21 6.57 19.90
CA LEU A 410 8.52 7.99 19.70
C LEU A 410 7.51 8.69 18.78
N ALA A 411 7.02 7.99 17.76
CA ALA A 411 5.99 8.50 16.86
C ALA A 411 4.68 8.76 17.57
N ASN A 412 4.29 7.89 18.51
CA ASN A 412 3.09 8.09 19.31
C ASN A 412 3.23 9.32 20.21
N MET A 413 4.43 9.58 20.75
CA MET A 413 4.67 10.71 21.65
C MET A 413 4.79 12.05 20.91
N LYS A 414 5.50 12.09 19.78
CA LYS A 414 5.92 13.34 19.12
C LYS A 414 5.49 13.45 17.65
N GLY A 415 4.78 12.46 17.13
CA GLY A 415 4.33 12.38 15.74
C GLY A 415 5.36 11.79 14.77
N ASN A 416 4.92 11.49 13.55
CA ASN A 416 5.71 10.81 12.51
C ASN A 416 6.95 11.59 12.03
N LEU A 417 6.99 12.91 12.28
CA LEU A 417 8.13 13.76 11.91
C LEU A 417 9.41 13.34 12.65
N VAL A 418 9.29 12.85 13.90
CA VAL A 418 10.43 12.40 14.69
C VAL A 418 11.00 11.10 14.13
N ILE A 419 10.16 10.14 13.72
CA ILE A 419 10.63 8.93 13.02
C ILE A 419 11.52 9.35 11.86
N PHE A 420 11.04 10.28 11.05
CA PHE A 420 11.73 10.73 9.86
C PHE A 420 13.12 11.31 10.15
N PHE A 421 13.22 12.27 11.08
CA PHE A 421 14.51 12.86 11.42
C PHE A 421 15.48 11.85 12.02
N CYS A 422 15.03 10.97 12.92
CA CYS A 422 15.88 9.90 13.46
C CYS A 422 16.36 8.94 12.36
N THR A 423 15.47 8.59 11.43
CA THR A 423 15.77 7.67 10.33
C THR A 423 16.85 8.23 9.41
N ILE A 424 16.71 9.49 8.99
CA ILE A 424 17.71 10.15 8.15
C ILE A 424 19.00 10.39 8.90
N ALA A 425 18.94 10.90 10.13
CA ALA A 425 20.14 11.16 10.92
C ALA A 425 20.96 9.88 11.07
N SER A 426 20.32 8.74 11.34
CA SER A 426 20.97 7.44 11.41
C SER A 426 21.65 7.06 10.08
N GLY A 427 20.95 7.18 8.94
CA GLY A 427 21.51 6.86 7.62
C GLY A 427 22.66 7.78 7.21
N MET A 428 22.56 9.08 7.49
CA MET A 428 23.62 10.06 7.25
C MET A 428 24.85 9.82 8.13
N LEU A 429 24.66 9.48 9.40
CA LEU A 429 25.76 9.14 10.31
C LEU A 429 26.46 7.87 9.84
N GLY A 430 25.70 6.81 9.52
CA GLY A 430 26.28 5.54 9.04
C GLY A 430 27.08 5.71 7.75
N SER A 431 26.56 6.46 6.78
CA SER A 431 27.27 6.75 5.54
C SER A 431 28.45 7.72 5.73
N GLY A 432 28.30 8.74 6.57
CA GLY A 432 29.33 9.75 6.84
C GLY A 432 30.58 9.19 7.53
N ILE A 433 30.40 8.28 8.50
CA ILE A 433 31.53 7.63 9.21
C ILE A 433 32.45 6.90 8.22
N LEU A 434 31.89 6.21 7.23
CA LEU A 434 32.69 5.46 6.24
C LEU A 434 33.38 6.35 5.20
N ILE A 435 32.89 7.56 4.97
CA ILE A 435 33.57 8.55 4.11
C ILE A 435 34.81 9.11 4.80
N ILE A 436 34.68 9.43 6.09
CA ILE A 436 35.71 10.15 6.87
C ILE A 436 36.83 9.22 7.31
N THR A 437 36.54 7.94 7.54
CA THR A 437 37.51 6.99 8.08
C THR A 437 38.40 6.41 6.96
N PRO A 438 39.73 6.65 6.95
CA PRO A 438 40.62 6.10 5.93
C PRO A 438 40.84 4.58 6.09
N ASN A 439 40.85 4.09 7.35
CA ASN A 439 41.07 2.68 7.68
C ASN A 439 39.79 2.11 8.31
N VAL A 440 39.06 1.32 7.55
CA VAL A 440 37.78 0.75 7.98
C VAL A 440 38.06 -0.45 8.89
N SER A 441 37.90 -0.27 10.20
CA SER A 441 37.97 -1.37 11.17
C SER A 441 36.64 -2.12 11.24
N LEU A 442 36.67 -3.39 11.70
CA LEU A 442 35.45 -4.19 11.87
C LEU A 442 34.41 -3.47 12.72
N ILE A 443 34.82 -2.85 13.84
CA ILE A 443 33.92 -2.10 14.74
C ILE A 443 33.18 -0.99 13.98
N ILE A 444 33.87 -0.27 13.10
CA ILE A 444 33.26 0.78 12.29
C ILE A 444 32.21 0.20 11.35
N VAL A 445 32.50 -0.96 10.72
CA VAL A 445 31.51 -1.63 9.87
C VAL A 445 30.29 -2.07 10.67
N LEU A 446 30.47 -2.64 11.87
CA LEU A 446 29.37 -3.04 12.75
C LEU A 446 28.48 -1.84 13.14
N ILE A 447 29.08 -0.70 13.49
CA ILE A 447 28.35 0.55 13.77
C ILE A 447 27.56 1.00 12.53
N CYS A 448 28.14 0.88 11.33
CA CYS A 448 27.46 1.27 10.10
C CYS A 448 26.29 0.33 9.76
N TYR A 449 26.44 -0.99 9.93
CA TYR A 449 25.34 -1.94 9.81
C TYR A 449 24.21 -1.62 10.80
N PHE A 450 24.56 -1.28 12.05
CA PHE A 450 23.58 -0.86 13.04
C PHE A 450 22.80 0.38 12.55
N LEU A 451 23.50 1.45 12.20
CA LEU A 451 22.91 2.73 11.81
C LEU A 451 22.10 2.65 10.50
N ILE A 452 22.59 1.91 9.51
CA ILE A 452 21.88 1.70 8.24
C ILE A 452 20.68 0.77 8.45
N GLY A 453 20.81 -0.31 9.21
CA GLY A 453 19.69 -1.18 9.57
C GLY A 453 18.58 -0.42 10.30
N PHE A 454 18.95 0.47 11.23
CA PHE A 454 18.02 1.34 11.94
C PHE A 454 17.29 2.29 10.98
N SER A 455 18.02 2.88 10.02
CA SER A 455 17.47 3.74 8.98
C SER A 455 16.50 2.99 8.05
N ILE A 456 16.86 1.79 7.60
CA ILE A 456 15.98 0.96 6.74
C ILE A 456 14.65 0.66 7.44
N ALA A 457 14.68 0.25 8.71
CA ALA A 457 13.45 0.02 9.48
C ALA A 457 12.61 1.30 9.65
N GLY A 458 13.26 2.44 9.89
CA GLY A 458 12.59 3.73 9.96
C GLY A 458 11.89 4.13 8.66
N TYR A 459 12.49 3.87 7.50
CA TYR A 459 11.84 4.11 6.20
C TYR A 459 10.61 3.23 6.01
N SER A 460 10.72 1.93 6.32
CA SER A 460 9.59 1.00 6.31
C SER A 460 8.43 1.46 7.20
N LEU A 461 8.73 1.97 8.41
CA LEU A 461 7.74 2.52 9.35
C LEU A 461 7.06 3.81 8.84
N LEU A 462 7.70 4.58 7.97
CA LEU A 462 7.13 5.80 7.39
C LEU A 462 6.26 5.50 6.18
N ILE A 463 6.72 4.62 5.30
CA ILE A 463 6.07 4.36 4.00
C ILE A 463 4.65 3.84 4.19
N PHE A 464 4.44 2.87 5.08
CA PHE A 464 3.14 2.22 5.23
C PHE A 464 2.04 3.16 5.79
N PRO A 465 2.23 3.86 6.93
CA PRO A 465 1.24 4.79 7.45
C PRO A 465 0.97 5.98 6.51
N LEU A 466 2.00 6.52 5.85
CA LEU A 466 1.81 7.59 4.88
C LEU A 466 0.94 7.12 3.71
N THR A 467 1.21 5.93 3.19
CA THR A 467 0.41 5.35 2.11
C THR A 467 -1.04 5.14 2.53
N LEU A 468 -1.26 4.62 3.75
CA LEU A 468 -2.60 4.39 4.29
C LEU A 468 -3.40 5.70 4.46
N VAL A 469 -2.75 6.77 4.91
CA VAL A 469 -3.40 8.08 5.14
C VAL A 469 -3.75 8.77 3.81
N TYR A 470 -2.86 8.73 2.82
CA TYR A 470 -3.05 9.46 1.56
C TYR A 470 -3.80 8.66 0.48
N TYR A 471 -3.73 7.33 0.53
CA TYR A 471 -4.27 6.43 -0.49
C TYR A 471 -5.03 5.23 0.12
N PRO A 472 -6.04 5.45 0.99
CA PRO A 472 -6.72 4.36 1.68
C PRO A 472 -7.44 3.40 0.71
N ASP A 473 -8.09 3.93 -0.33
CA ASP A 473 -8.84 3.13 -1.31
C ASP A 473 -7.93 2.39 -2.30
N GLU A 474 -6.68 2.84 -2.40
CA GLU A 474 -5.73 2.48 -3.45
C GLU A 474 -4.44 1.87 -2.87
N ILE A 475 -4.46 1.50 -1.59
CA ILE A 475 -3.28 1.14 -0.80
C ILE A 475 -2.49 0.00 -1.44
N VAL A 476 -3.17 -1.00 -2.02
CA VAL A 476 -2.53 -2.17 -2.63
C VAL A 476 -1.72 -1.77 -3.85
N ASP A 477 -2.30 -0.95 -4.74
CA ASP A 477 -1.65 -0.52 -5.96
C ASP A 477 -0.51 0.46 -5.65
N CYS A 478 -0.68 1.33 -4.63
CA CYS A 478 0.38 2.23 -4.17
C CYS A 478 1.55 1.46 -3.52
N ILE A 479 1.29 0.49 -2.65
CA ILE A 479 2.35 -0.35 -2.05
C ILE A 479 3.11 -1.12 -3.13
N ALA A 480 2.42 -1.69 -4.13
CA ALA A 480 3.07 -2.40 -5.23
C ALA A 480 4.02 -1.47 -6.01
N LEU A 481 3.56 -0.25 -6.30
CA LEU A 481 4.36 0.77 -6.98
C LEU A 481 5.58 1.20 -6.16
N LEU A 482 5.42 1.43 -4.86
CA LEU A 482 6.54 1.81 -3.98
C LEU A 482 7.57 0.68 -3.90
N LYS A 483 7.11 -0.55 -3.71
CA LYS A 483 7.98 -1.73 -3.71
C LYS A 483 8.71 -1.92 -5.05
N PHE A 484 8.10 -1.58 -6.18
CA PHE A 484 8.77 -1.53 -7.47
C PHE A 484 9.93 -0.53 -7.50
N PHE A 485 9.70 0.71 -7.04
CA PHE A 485 10.76 1.71 -6.94
C PHE A 485 11.88 1.26 -6.00
N ARG A 486 11.53 0.70 -4.84
CA ARG A 486 12.51 0.09 -3.93
C ARG A 486 13.36 -0.96 -4.64
N GLY A 487 12.73 -1.91 -5.35
CA GLY A 487 13.43 -2.97 -6.07
C GLY A 487 14.37 -2.46 -7.15
N ILE A 488 13.91 -1.51 -7.98
CA ILE A 488 14.76 -0.88 -9.00
C ILE A 488 15.94 -0.17 -8.34
N SER A 489 15.66 0.57 -7.26
CA SER A 489 16.67 1.33 -6.54
C SER A 489 17.75 0.43 -5.94
N ILE A 490 17.39 -0.76 -5.44
CA ILE A 490 18.36 -1.77 -4.98
C ILE A 490 19.24 -2.23 -6.16
N GLY A 491 18.63 -2.63 -7.28
CA GLY A 491 19.37 -3.07 -8.47
C GLY A 491 20.31 -1.99 -9.02
N VAL A 492 19.83 -0.74 -9.11
CA VAL A 492 20.64 0.42 -9.52
C VAL A 492 21.78 0.67 -8.52
N GLY A 493 21.50 0.58 -7.22
CA GLY A 493 22.51 0.68 -6.17
C GLY A 493 23.62 -0.36 -6.35
N LEU A 494 23.25 -1.62 -6.58
CA LEU A 494 24.20 -2.71 -6.79
C LEU A 494 25.07 -2.49 -8.05
N ILE A 495 24.50 -1.97 -9.14
CA ILE A 495 25.26 -1.61 -10.35
C ILE A 495 26.29 -0.53 -10.02
N TYR A 496 25.86 0.57 -9.40
CA TYR A 496 26.79 1.65 -9.05
C TYR A 496 27.88 1.18 -8.08
N MET A 497 27.52 0.33 -7.13
CA MET A 497 28.45 -0.22 -6.14
C MET A 497 29.54 -1.09 -6.75
N SER A 498 29.30 -1.74 -7.89
CA SER A 498 30.35 -2.47 -8.61
C SER A 498 31.34 -1.58 -9.36
N TYR A 499 31.02 -0.31 -9.61
CA TYR A 499 31.87 0.60 -10.40
C TYR A 499 32.50 1.73 -9.57
N LEU A 500 31.81 2.21 -8.53
CA LEU A 500 32.29 3.32 -7.73
C LEU A 500 33.25 2.86 -6.63
N SER A 501 34.22 3.71 -6.31
CA SER A 501 35.03 3.53 -5.11
C SER A 501 34.18 3.55 -3.84
N THR A 502 34.69 2.98 -2.75
CA THR A 502 34.07 3.00 -1.42
C THR A 502 33.54 4.38 -1.06
N LYS A 503 34.38 5.42 -1.20
CA LYS A 503 33.98 6.80 -0.91
C LYS A 503 32.88 7.30 -1.83
N GLY A 504 32.93 6.97 -3.13
CA GLY A 504 31.90 7.34 -4.10
C GLY A 504 30.52 6.79 -3.76
N ASN A 505 30.44 5.52 -3.35
CA ASN A 505 29.17 4.88 -2.95
C ASN A 505 28.51 5.59 -1.76
N PHE A 506 29.29 5.90 -0.72
CA PHE A 506 28.76 6.60 0.45
C PHE A 506 28.44 8.06 0.18
N SER A 507 29.23 8.75 -0.65
CA SER A 507 28.93 10.13 -1.05
C SER A 507 27.61 10.22 -1.82
N LEU A 508 27.34 9.27 -2.71
CA LEU A 508 26.05 9.18 -3.41
C LEU A 508 24.90 8.97 -2.43
N LEU A 509 25.05 8.06 -1.47
CA LEU A 509 24.02 7.80 -0.46
C LEU A 509 23.77 9.03 0.42
N LEU A 510 24.83 9.70 0.88
CA LEU A 510 24.74 10.93 1.67
C LEU A 510 24.00 12.05 0.90
N PHE A 511 24.34 12.23 -0.38
CA PHE A 511 23.66 13.19 -1.25
C PHE A 511 22.17 12.90 -1.37
N LEU A 512 21.78 11.62 -1.49
CA LEU A 512 20.37 11.23 -1.58
C LEU A 512 19.63 11.39 -0.24
N HIS A 513 20.30 11.20 0.90
CA HIS A 513 19.73 11.56 2.20
C HIS A 513 19.41 13.07 2.26
N ILE A 514 20.29 13.93 1.76
CA ILE A 514 20.07 15.39 1.68
C ILE A 514 18.86 15.71 0.79
N ILE A 515 18.77 15.10 -0.40
CA ILE A 515 17.60 15.26 -1.29
C ILE A 515 16.31 14.84 -0.58
N SER A 516 16.36 13.75 0.18
CA SER A 516 15.20 13.29 0.95
C SER A 516 14.82 14.31 2.02
N ILE A 517 15.77 14.89 2.78
CA ILE A 517 15.49 15.98 3.73
C ILE A 517 14.76 17.13 3.04
N CYS A 518 15.31 17.63 1.93
CA CYS A 518 14.72 18.72 1.17
C CYS A 518 13.30 18.40 0.71
N SER A 519 13.08 17.18 0.20
CA SER A 519 11.76 16.71 -0.23
C SER A 519 10.76 16.70 0.92
N ILE A 520 11.19 16.32 2.12
CA ILE A 520 10.29 16.19 3.30
C ILE A 520 10.00 17.54 3.91
N LEU A 521 10.99 18.43 4.00
CA LEU A 521 10.75 19.81 4.39
C LEU A 521 9.76 20.46 3.44
N TYR A 522 9.92 20.26 2.13
CA TYR A 522 8.96 20.74 1.13
C TYR A 522 7.55 20.20 1.37
N LEU A 523 7.39 18.88 1.55
CA LEU A 523 6.08 18.29 1.79
C LEU A 523 5.47 18.78 3.11
N HIS A 524 6.26 18.86 4.18
CA HIS A 524 5.79 19.32 5.48
C HIS A 524 5.30 20.76 5.42
N LEU A 525 6.06 21.66 4.79
CA LEU A 525 5.67 23.05 4.58
C LEU A 525 4.36 23.14 3.77
N ARG A 526 4.20 22.27 2.77
CA ARG A 526 2.97 22.19 1.95
C ARG A 526 1.76 21.64 2.72
N ILE A 527 1.94 20.63 3.55
CA ILE A 527 0.84 20.11 4.40
C ILE A 527 0.43 21.17 5.43
N LYS A 528 1.40 21.84 6.05
CA LYS A 528 1.15 22.90 7.02
C LYS A 528 0.39 24.07 6.40
N SER A 529 0.72 24.46 5.16
CA SER A 529 0.00 25.52 4.45
C SER A 529 -1.45 25.12 4.14
N VAL A 530 -1.69 23.89 3.67
CA VAL A 530 -3.05 23.38 3.40
C VAL A 530 -3.87 23.27 4.69
N ASN A 531 -3.30 22.74 5.78
CA ASN A 531 -3.99 22.63 7.06
C ASN A 531 -4.33 24.00 7.66
N SER A 532 -3.46 25.00 7.48
CA SER A 532 -3.74 26.38 7.90
C SER A 532 -4.94 26.97 7.14
N ILE A 533 -5.01 26.75 5.83
CA ILE A 533 -6.14 27.17 5.00
C ILE A 533 -7.42 26.46 5.45
N TYR A 534 -7.38 25.14 5.64
CA TYR A 534 -8.53 24.37 6.10
C TYR A 534 -9.06 24.83 7.47
N LEU A 535 -8.17 25.09 8.43
CA LEU A 535 -8.56 25.61 9.75
C LEU A 535 -9.19 27.01 9.65
N LYS A 536 -8.68 27.89 8.77
CA LYS A 536 -9.29 29.19 8.48
C LYS A 536 -10.70 29.04 7.89
N MET A 537 -10.87 28.16 6.90
CA MET A 537 -12.17 27.88 6.30
C MET A 537 -13.17 27.28 7.30
N LYS A 538 -12.72 26.38 8.19
CA LYS A 538 -13.55 25.82 9.26
C LYS A 538 -14.01 26.88 10.26
N LYS A 539 -13.14 27.83 10.61
CA LYS A 539 -13.53 29.00 11.43
C LYS A 539 -14.57 29.85 10.71
N ILE A 540 -14.36 30.19 9.44
CA ILE A 540 -15.33 30.96 8.63
C ILE A 540 -16.69 30.27 8.57
N LYS A 541 -16.73 28.95 8.33
CA LYS A 541 -17.98 28.18 8.30
C LYS A 541 -18.68 28.19 9.65
N LYS A 542 -17.94 28.07 10.76
CA LYS A 542 -18.50 28.18 12.11
C LYS A 542 -19.09 29.57 12.36
N TYR A 543 -18.38 30.65 11.99
CA TYR A 543 -18.89 32.02 12.11
C TYR A 543 -20.15 32.27 11.25
N ALA A 544 -20.22 31.70 10.05
CA ALA A 544 -21.40 31.81 9.19
C ALA A 544 -22.63 31.12 9.81
N LEU A 545 -22.46 29.88 10.31
CA LEU A 545 -23.52 29.13 10.99
C LEU A 545 -23.97 29.81 12.30
N ASP A 546 -23.04 30.36 13.08
CA ASP A 546 -23.34 31.11 14.30
C ASP A 546 -24.12 32.40 13.99
N LYS A 547 -23.89 33.01 12.82
CA LYS A 547 -24.61 34.21 12.36
C LYS A 547 -26.01 33.89 11.81
N GLU A 548 -26.19 32.74 11.15
CA GLU A 548 -27.51 32.27 10.69
C GLU A 548 -28.40 31.76 11.82
N SER A 549 -27.81 31.16 12.87
CA SER A 549 -28.55 30.66 14.03
C SER A 549 -29.06 31.77 14.97
N LYS A 550 -28.49 32.97 14.89
CA LYS A 550 -29.06 34.16 15.53
C LYS A 550 -30.13 34.76 14.61
N LYS A 551 -31.40 34.50 14.96
CA LYS A 551 -32.69 34.96 14.36
C LYS A 551 -32.63 36.29 13.58
N PRO A 552 -33.53 36.45 12.58
CA PRO A 552 -33.44 37.51 11.58
C PRO A 552 -33.34 38.87 12.25
N LEU A 553 -32.27 39.61 11.94
CA LEU A 553 -32.23 41.03 12.26
C LEU A 553 -33.48 41.65 11.63
N ASP A 554 -34.28 42.32 12.47
CA ASP A 554 -35.32 43.23 12.06
C ASP A 554 -34.80 44.11 10.91
N ASN A 555 -35.55 44.20 9.81
CA ASN A 555 -35.17 44.91 8.59
C ASN A 555 -34.70 46.36 8.85
N GLN A 556 -35.09 46.98 9.97
CA GLN A 556 -34.57 48.28 10.41
C GLN A 556 -33.10 48.26 10.83
N SER A 557 -32.62 47.19 11.47
CA SER A 557 -31.23 47.05 11.92
C SER A 557 -30.27 46.63 10.80
N ILE A 558 -30.78 45.99 9.74
CA ILE A 558 -30.04 45.74 8.50
C ILE A 558 -29.79 47.05 7.72
N LYS A 559 -30.76 47.99 7.70
CA LYS A 559 -30.60 49.31 7.05
C LYS A 559 -29.57 50.19 7.76
N SER A 560 -29.49 50.16 9.09
CA SER A 560 -28.49 50.95 9.84
C SER A 560 -27.09 50.34 9.75
N MET A 561 -26.95 49.00 9.74
CA MET A 561 -25.66 48.34 9.55
C MET A 561 -25.09 48.48 8.13
N LYS A 562 -25.91 48.42 7.07
CA LYS A 562 -25.45 48.69 5.69
C LYS A 562 -24.89 50.11 5.54
N LYS A 563 -25.50 51.10 6.21
CA LYS A 563 -25.06 52.51 6.17
C LYS A 563 -23.73 52.73 6.91
N ASN A 564 -23.43 51.93 7.93
CA ASN A 564 -22.17 52.00 8.68
C ASN A 564 -21.06 51.13 8.08
N SER A 565 -21.36 49.96 7.50
CA SER A 565 -20.34 49.12 6.84
C SER A 565 -19.79 49.75 5.56
N LEU A 566 -20.59 50.55 4.85
CA LEU A 566 -20.13 51.36 3.70
C LEU A 566 -19.18 52.50 4.10
N LYS A 567 -19.28 53.01 5.33
CA LYS A 567 -18.34 54.02 5.88
C LYS A 567 -17.03 53.42 6.38
N VAL A 568 -17.06 52.18 6.90
CA VAL A 568 -15.85 51.49 7.39
C VAL A 568 -15.03 50.91 6.22
N TYR A 569 -15.69 50.40 5.16
CA TYR A 569 -14.97 49.94 3.96
C TYR A 569 -14.38 51.07 3.11
N SER A 570 -14.89 52.31 3.22
CA SER A 570 -14.28 53.47 2.55
C SER A 570 -13.09 54.06 3.30
N SER A 571 -12.93 53.82 4.62
CA SER A 571 -11.78 54.34 5.37
C SER A 571 -10.58 53.39 5.42
N ASP A 572 -10.79 52.07 5.29
CA ASP A 572 -9.69 51.10 5.36
C ASP A 572 -8.97 50.89 4.03
N TYR A 573 -9.53 51.36 2.91
CA TYR A 573 -8.86 51.37 1.59
C TYR A 573 -7.97 52.60 1.35
N GLU A 574 -7.83 53.49 2.33
CA GLU A 574 -6.89 54.63 2.30
C GLU A 574 -5.53 54.34 2.96
N ASN A 575 -5.19 53.08 3.24
CA ASN A 575 -3.86 52.73 3.74
C ASN A 575 -2.85 52.47 2.60
N LYS A 576 -2.02 53.49 2.36
CA LYS A 576 -0.99 53.73 1.32
C LYS A 576 0.15 52.70 1.11
N SER A 577 0.08 51.46 1.60
CA SER A 577 1.20 50.50 1.44
C SER A 577 1.11 49.63 0.19
N ILE A 578 -0.09 49.26 -0.27
CA ILE A 578 -0.24 48.29 -1.37
C ILE A 578 -0.14 48.96 -2.76
N LEU A 579 -0.55 50.22 -2.88
CA LEU A 579 -0.49 50.95 -4.15
C LEU A 579 0.95 51.28 -4.60
N LYS A 580 1.90 51.41 -3.66
CA LYS A 580 3.31 51.69 -3.97
C LYS A 580 4.05 50.49 -4.55
N ASP A 581 3.66 49.26 -4.17
CA ASP A 581 4.25 48.05 -4.71
C ASP A 581 3.69 47.73 -6.10
N GLN A 582 2.41 48.06 -6.35
CA GLN A 582 1.79 47.92 -7.68
C GLN A 582 2.36 48.91 -8.70
N GLN A 583 2.54 50.18 -8.32
CA GLN A 583 3.21 51.18 -9.18
C GLN A 583 4.71 50.90 -9.44
N LYS A 584 5.35 50.07 -8.60
CA LYS A 584 6.73 49.60 -8.82
C LYS A 584 6.78 48.45 -9.83
N ILE A 585 5.76 47.59 -9.86
CA ILE A 585 5.65 46.48 -10.80
C ILE A 585 5.27 46.98 -12.20
N ASP A 586 4.40 47.98 -12.30
CA ASP A 586 4.00 48.58 -13.58
C ASP A 586 5.06 49.52 -14.19
N LYS A 587 6.15 49.80 -13.48
CA LYS A 587 7.34 50.48 -14.02
C LYS A 587 8.44 49.51 -14.49
N ILE A 588 8.29 48.21 -14.22
CA ILE A 588 9.24 47.16 -14.57
C ILE A 588 8.77 46.37 -15.81
N ASN A 589 7.45 46.34 -16.07
CA ASN A 589 6.87 45.94 -17.34
C ASN A 589 6.72 47.15 -18.27
#